data_AF-A0A3P6S315-F1
#
_entry.id   AF-A0A3P6S315-F1
#
_cell.length_a   1.000
_cell.length_b   1.000
_cell.length_c   1.000
_cell.angle_alpha   90.00
_cell.angle_beta   90.00
_cell.angle_gamma   90.00
#
_symmetry.space_group_name_H-M   'P 1'
#
loop_
_entity.id
_entity.type
_entity.pdbx_description
1 polymer ?
#
loop_
_entity_poly.entity_id
_entity_poly.type
_entity_poly.pdbx_seq_one_letter_code
_entity_poly.pdbx_strand_id
1 'polypeptide(L)'
;MIGYFQVGQEQKHTYLPPEVCHVVPGQRCIKKLTDTQTSTMIKATARSAPEREREIASLVRKAEFSADPFAHEFGIAINSAMTEVKGRVLSAPKLQYGGRNKATALPNQGVWDMRGKQFHTGIDVKVWAIACFAQQQHVKENDLRNFTAQLQRISNDAGMPIVGQPCFCKYAMGVDQVEPMFKYLKQTFSGIQLVVVILPGKTPVYAEVKRVGDTVLGIATQCVQAKNVIKTTPQTLSNLCLKMNVKLGGVNSILLPAVRPRIFNEPGMLSISEEDGSFYTMVLQSSSLVAI
;
A
#
# COMPACT_ATOMS: atom_id res chain seq x y z
N MET A 1 32.02 -21.69 26.66
CA MET A 1 30.87 -22.53 27.05
C MET A 1 30.42 -23.24 25.77
N ILE A 2 30.73 -24.52 25.63
CA ILE A 2 30.33 -25.29 24.43
C ILE A 2 28.85 -25.61 24.61
N GLY A 3 27.99 -25.12 23.71
CA GLY A 3 26.55 -25.37 23.75
C GLY A 3 26.23 -26.76 23.23
N TYR A 4 25.23 -27.43 23.79
CA TYR A 4 24.72 -28.73 23.32
C TYR A 4 23.28 -28.58 22.82
N PHE A 5 22.87 -29.39 21.84
CA PHE A 5 21.46 -29.53 21.44
C PHE A 5 20.78 -30.63 22.25
N GLN A 6 19.70 -30.31 22.96
CA GLN A 6 18.81 -31.32 23.53
C GLN A 6 17.86 -31.81 22.43
N VAL A 7 17.74 -33.14 22.28
CA VAL A 7 16.93 -33.76 21.23
C VAL A 7 16.00 -34.84 21.80
N GLY A 8 14.90 -35.12 21.10
CA GLY A 8 13.89 -36.09 21.53
C GLY A 8 12.85 -35.49 22.48
N GLN A 9 12.45 -36.24 23.51
CA GLN A 9 11.50 -35.75 24.51
C GLN A 9 12.17 -34.71 25.42
N GLU A 10 11.54 -33.55 25.63
CA GLU A 10 12.09 -32.44 26.44
C GLU A 10 12.40 -32.85 27.90
N GLN A 11 11.71 -33.87 28.42
CA GLN A 11 11.92 -34.39 29.78
C GLN A 11 13.11 -35.37 29.88
N LYS A 12 13.73 -35.75 28.76
CA LYS A 12 14.87 -36.68 28.72
C LYS A 12 16.18 -35.96 28.46
N HIS A 13 17.27 -36.58 28.90
CA HIS A 13 18.62 -36.02 28.93
C HIS A 13 19.47 -36.52 27.76
N THR A 14 19.01 -36.35 26.52
CA THR A 14 19.78 -36.68 25.32
C THR A 14 20.35 -35.40 24.72
N TYR A 15 21.68 -35.26 24.78
CA TYR A 15 22.41 -34.08 24.33
C TYR A 15 23.41 -34.45 23.23
N LEU A 16 23.37 -33.70 22.13
CA LEU A 16 24.30 -33.85 21.02
C LEU A 16 25.12 -32.58 20.85
N PRO A 17 26.45 -32.69 20.70
CA PRO A 17 27.28 -31.56 20.30
C PRO A 17 26.88 -31.05 18.89
N PRO A 18 26.83 -29.73 18.65
CA PRO A 18 26.58 -29.18 17.33
C PRO A 18 27.57 -29.67 16.26
N GLU A 19 28.81 -29.98 16.65
CA GLU A 19 29.89 -30.42 15.77
C GLU A 19 29.63 -31.80 15.13
N VAL A 20 28.78 -32.62 15.75
CA VAL A 20 28.40 -33.95 15.24
C VAL A 20 27.01 -33.95 14.57
N CYS A 21 26.38 -32.79 14.42
CA CYS A 21 25.03 -32.65 13.89
C CYS A 21 25.00 -32.04 12.49
N HIS A 22 24.03 -32.47 11.68
CA HIS A 22 23.72 -31.88 10.38
C HIS A 22 22.22 -31.63 10.28
N VAL A 23 21.82 -30.57 9.57
CA VAL A 23 20.40 -30.31 9.32
C VAL A 23 19.89 -31.30 8.27
N VAL A 24 18.87 -32.08 8.61
CA VAL A 24 18.23 -33.02 7.68
C VAL A 24 17.67 -32.25 6.47
N PRO A 25 17.91 -32.70 5.22
CA PRO A 25 17.42 -32.02 4.03
C PRO A 25 15.89 -32.08 3.92
N GLY A 26 15.30 -31.19 3.11
CA GLY A 26 13.85 -31.18 2.83
C GLY A 26 12.98 -30.52 3.91
N GLN A 27 13.58 -29.96 4.97
CA GLN A 27 12.83 -29.24 6.00
C GLN A 27 12.43 -27.83 5.52
N ARG A 28 11.13 -27.61 5.30
CA ARG A 28 10.58 -26.31 4.91
C ARG A 28 10.76 -25.29 6.05
N CYS A 29 11.27 -24.10 5.72
CA CYS A 29 11.25 -22.97 6.66
C CYS A 29 9.82 -22.43 6.83
N ILE A 30 9.26 -22.55 8.04
CA ILE A 30 7.93 -22.04 8.39
C ILE A 30 8.00 -20.59 8.90
N LYS A 31 9.16 -20.19 9.44
CA LYS A 31 9.37 -18.85 9.98
C LYS A 31 9.34 -17.82 8.85
N LYS A 32 8.81 -16.64 9.14
CA LYS A 32 8.79 -15.52 8.19
C LYS A 32 10.23 -15.15 7.80
N LEU A 33 10.46 -15.04 6.50
CA LEU A 33 11.74 -14.57 5.96
C LEU A 33 11.97 -13.10 6.36
N THR A 34 13.23 -12.75 6.58
CA THR A 34 13.62 -11.34 6.74
C THR A 34 13.40 -10.55 5.45
N ASP A 35 13.36 -9.22 5.52
CA ASP A 35 13.17 -8.37 4.33
C ASP A 35 14.26 -8.61 3.27
N THR A 36 15.51 -8.81 3.71
CA THR A 36 16.63 -9.15 2.82
C THR A 36 16.46 -10.52 2.17
N GLN A 37 16.12 -11.54 2.94
CA GLN A 37 15.86 -12.89 2.40
C GLN A 37 14.67 -12.89 1.44
N THR A 38 13.61 -12.15 1.76
CA THR A 38 12.44 -11.98 0.90
C THR A 38 12.82 -11.32 -0.42
N SER A 39 13.64 -10.25 -0.39
CA SER A 39 14.16 -9.59 -1.59
C SER A 39 14.98 -10.55 -2.46
N THR A 40 15.87 -11.34 -1.85
CA THR A 40 16.65 -12.37 -2.56
C THR A 40 15.73 -13.43 -3.17
N MET A 41 14.73 -13.91 -2.44
CA MET A 41 13.77 -14.90 -2.91
C MET A 41 12.97 -14.37 -4.11
N ILE A 42 12.48 -13.12 -4.04
CA ILE A 42 11.76 -12.47 -5.14
C ILE A 42 12.67 -12.39 -6.36
N LYS A 43 13.92 -11.94 -6.22
CA LYS A 43 14.87 -11.87 -7.34
C LYS A 43 15.17 -13.25 -7.94
N ALA A 44 15.28 -14.27 -7.10
CA ALA A 44 15.56 -15.63 -7.54
C ALA A 44 14.37 -16.27 -8.29
N THR A 45 13.13 -15.92 -7.92
CA THR A 45 11.90 -16.56 -8.41
C THR A 45 11.10 -15.73 -9.41
N ALA A 46 11.37 -14.43 -9.53
CA ALA A 46 10.72 -13.57 -10.51
C ALA A 46 11.11 -14.02 -11.92
N ARG A 47 10.09 -14.27 -12.75
CA ARG A 47 10.20 -14.68 -14.15
C ARG A 47 9.21 -13.90 -14.98
N SER A 48 9.57 -13.57 -16.22
CA SER A 48 8.61 -13.03 -17.19
C SER A 48 7.57 -14.08 -17.57
N ALA A 49 6.41 -13.64 -18.08
CA ALA A 49 5.35 -14.58 -18.48
C ALA A 49 5.83 -15.64 -19.50
N PRO A 50 6.57 -15.29 -20.57
CA PRO A 50 7.07 -16.30 -21.51
C PRO A 50 8.14 -17.25 -20.93
N GLU A 51 8.92 -16.81 -19.94
CA GLU A 51 9.85 -17.69 -19.23
C GLU A 51 9.12 -18.67 -18.33
N ARG A 52 8.15 -18.17 -17.56
CA ARG A 52 7.35 -19.00 -16.67
C ARG A 52 6.55 -20.05 -17.44
N GLU A 53 6.00 -19.71 -18.59
CA GLU A 53 5.34 -20.65 -19.49
C GLU A 53 6.29 -21.79 -19.92
N ARG A 54 7.50 -21.44 -20.37
CA ARG A 54 8.53 -22.41 -20.76
C ARG A 54 9.00 -23.29 -19.59
N GLU A 55 9.16 -22.71 -18.39
CA GLU A 55 9.51 -23.46 -17.18
C GLU A 55 8.43 -24.48 -16.81
N ILE A 56 7.15 -24.09 -16.85
CA ILE A 56 6.03 -25.01 -16.59
C ILE A 56 5.98 -26.11 -17.66
N ALA A 57 6.06 -25.77 -18.94
CA ALA A 57 6.06 -26.76 -20.02
C ALA A 57 7.23 -27.75 -19.89
N SER A 58 8.41 -27.25 -19.48
CA SER A 58 9.59 -28.10 -19.20
C SER A 58 9.36 -29.01 -18.00
N LEU A 59 8.76 -28.50 -16.91
CA LEU A 59 8.46 -29.27 -15.71
C LEU A 59 7.46 -30.39 -16.00
N VAL A 60 6.38 -30.09 -16.73
CA VAL A 60 5.37 -31.09 -17.12
C VAL A 60 5.99 -32.19 -17.98
N ARG A 61 6.86 -31.83 -18.94
CA ARG A 61 7.60 -32.83 -19.73
C ARG A 61 8.52 -33.70 -18.88
N LYS A 62 9.27 -33.10 -17.95
CA LYS A 62 10.19 -33.83 -17.06
C LYS A 62 9.49 -34.71 -16.03
N ALA A 63 8.26 -34.35 -15.64
CA ALA A 63 7.48 -35.12 -14.69
C ALA A 63 6.95 -36.43 -15.30
N GLU A 64 6.92 -36.53 -16.64
CA GLU A 64 6.55 -37.75 -17.38
C GLU A 64 5.29 -38.44 -16.84
N PHE A 65 4.24 -37.66 -16.54
CA PHE A 65 3.01 -38.18 -15.95
C PHE A 65 2.33 -39.31 -16.74
N SER A 66 2.61 -39.42 -18.04
CA SER A 66 2.14 -40.51 -18.90
C SER A 66 2.77 -41.87 -18.57
N ALA A 67 3.93 -41.88 -17.92
CA ALA A 67 4.64 -43.07 -17.47
C ALA A 67 4.37 -43.41 -15.99
N ASP A 68 3.50 -42.64 -15.32
CA ASP A 68 3.14 -42.89 -13.93
C ASP A 68 2.28 -44.17 -13.82
N PRO A 69 2.74 -45.20 -13.10
CA PRO A 69 2.04 -46.48 -13.01
C PRO A 69 0.69 -46.36 -12.31
N PHE A 70 0.56 -45.45 -11.35
CA PHE A 70 -0.70 -45.21 -10.64
C PHE A 70 -1.67 -44.48 -11.56
N ALA A 71 -1.23 -43.44 -12.28
CA ALA A 71 -2.11 -42.74 -13.22
C ALA A 71 -2.68 -43.70 -14.29
N HIS A 72 -1.85 -44.61 -14.78
CA HIS A 72 -2.27 -45.65 -15.73
C HIS A 72 -3.28 -46.63 -15.12
N GLU A 73 -3.07 -47.09 -13.88
CA GLU A 73 -4.00 -47.99 -13.17
C GLU A 73 -5.40 -47.38 -13.02
N PHE A 74 -5.49 -46.08 -12.78
CA PHE A 74 -6.76 -45.35 -12.69
C PHE A 74 -7.31 -44.88 -14.06
N GLY A 75 -6.66 -45.22 -15.18
CA GLY A 75 -7.08 -44.82 -16.52
C GLY A 75 -6.98 -43.31 -16.79
N ILE A 76 -6.11 -42.61 -16.06
CA ILE A 76 -5.92 -41.15 -16.16
C ILE A 76 -4.91 -40.86 -17.29
N ALA A 77 -5.31 -40.06 -18.27
CA ALA A 77 -4.45 -39.56 -19.33
C ALA A 77 -4.25 -38.04 -19.20
N ILE A 78 -2.99 -37.59 -19.20
CA ILE A 78 -2.63 -36.19 -19.02
C ILE A 78 -2.05 -35.63 -20.32
N ASN A 79 -2.67 -34.56 -20.84
CA ASN A 79 -2.09 -33.78 -21.93
C ASN A 79 -0.96 -32.89 -21.39
N SER A 80 0.21 -32.93 -22.02
CA SER A 80 1.38 -32.16 -21.62
C SER A 80 1.38 -30.72 -22.18
N ALA A 81 0.50 -30.40 -23.12
CA ALA A 81 0.30 -29.06 -23.63
C ALA A 81 -0.64 -28.24 -22.73
N MET A 82 -0.37 -26.93 -22.60
CA MET A 82 -1.28 -26.02 -21.91
C MET A 82 -2.61 -25.91 -22.67
N THR A 83 -3.72 -25.90 -21.94
CA THR A 83 -5.05 -25.73 -22.53
C THR A 83 -5.21 -24.36 -23.16
N GLU A 84 -5.61 -24.32 -24.43
CA GLU A 84 -5.91 -23.08 -25.14
C GLU A 84 -7.27 -22.52 -24.72
N VAL A 85 -7.31 -21.23 -24.37
CA VAL A 85 -8.54 -20.54 -23.97
C VAL A 85 -8.67 -19.24 -24.74
N LYS A 86 -9.87 -18.95 -25.24
CA LYS A 86 -10.17 -17.68 -25.92
C LYS A 86 -10.48 -16.60 -24.88
N GLY A 87 -9.55 -15.66 -24.71
CA GLY A 87 -9.74 -14.48 -23.88
C GLY A 87 -10.48 -13.34 -24.59
N ARG A 88 -10.98 -12.37 -23.81
CA ARG A 88 -11.49 -11.08 -24.31
C ARG A 88 -10.79 -9.94 -23.58
N VAL A 89 -10.35 -8.94 -24.33
CA VAL A 89 -9.79 -7.70 -23.75
C VAL A 89 -10.90 -6.66 -23.72
N LEU A 90 -11.33 -6.28 -22.52
CA LEU A 90 -12.37 -5.27 -22.34
C LEU A 90 -11.80 -3.87 -22.56
N SER A 91 -12.60 -2.99 -23.17
CA SER A 91 -12.22 -1.58 -23.33
C SER A 91 -12.15 -0.89 -21.97
N ALA A 92 -11.06 -0.14 -21.73
CA ALA A 92 -10.90 0.59 -20.49
C ALA A 92 -11.95 1.71 -20.38
N PRO A 93 -12.56 1.90 -19.19
CA PRO A 93 -13.49 3.00 -18.99
C PRO A 93 -12.75 4.34 -18.97
N LYS A 94 -13.40 5.38 -19.49
CA LYS A 94 -12.88 6.76 -19.37
C LYS A 94 -13.09 7.26 -17.95
N LEU A 95 -12.06 7.90 -17.40
CA LEU A 95 -12.10 8.60 -16.12
C LEU A 95 -12.36 10.08 -16.37
N GLN A 96 -13.10 10.71 -15.48
CA GLN A 96 -13.37 12.14 -15.47
C GLN A 96 -12.74 12.77 -14.22
N TYR A 97 -11.97 13.83 -14.46
CA TYR A 97 -11.35 14.69 -13.47
C TYR A 97 -12.12 16.02 -13.34
N GLY A 98 -11.74 16.83 -12.36
CA GLY A 98 -12.39 18.09 -12.06
C GLY A 98 -11.67 19.31 -12.64
N GLY A 99 -11.71 20.39 -11.87
CA GLY A 99 -11.23 21.70 -12.29
C GLY A 99 -12.09 22.33 -13.40
N ARG A 100 -11.62 23.46 -13.94
CA ARG A 100 -12.33 24.20 -15.01
C ARG A 100 -12.50 23.39 -16.29
N ASN A 101 -11.51 22.54 -16.60
CA ASN A 101 -11.43 21.84 -17.88
C ASN A 101 -12.14 20.46 -17.86
N LYS A 102 -12.57 19.98 -16.68
CA LYS A 102 -13.17 18.64 -16.49
C LYS A 102 -12.50 17.55 -17.31
N ALA A 103 -11.17 17.51 -17.24
CA ALA A 103 -10.35 16.70 -18.13
C ALA A 103 -10.71 15.22 -18.04
N THR A 104 -10.60 14.49 -19.15
CA THR A 104 -10.79 13.03 -19.15
C THR A 104 -9.46 12.30 -19.30
N ALA A 105 -9.34 11.13 -18.68
CA ALA A 105 -8.22 10.21 -18.89
C ALA A 105 -8.74 8.88 -19.44
N LEU A 106 -8.08 8.35 -20.47
CA LEU A 106 -8.31 6.99 -20.94
C LEU A 106 -7.12 6.14 -20.50
N PRO A 107 -7.31 5.13 -19.64
CA PRO A 107 -6.23 4.24 -19.25
C PRO A 107 -5.64 3.52 -20.47
N ASN A 108 -4.31 3.45 -20.52
CA ASN A 108 -3.58 2.68 -21.52
C ASN A 108 -2.84 1.55 -20.80
N GLN A 109 -3.11 0.30 -21.19
CA GLN A 109 -2.55 -0.89 -20.53
C GLN A 109 -2.71 -0.86 -18.99
N GLY A 110 -3.87 -0.37 -18.52
CA GLY A 110 -4.17 -0.27 -17.08
C GLY A 110 -3.52 0.90 -16.35
N VAL A 111 -2.80 1.79 -17.04
CA VAL A 111 -2.10 2.94 -16.44
C VAL A 111 -2.65 4.25 -16.98
N TRP A 112 -2.76 5.26 -16.11
CA TRP A 112 -3.07 6.64 -16.47
C TRP A 112 -2.27 7.62 -15.60
N ASP A 113 -2.09 8.84 -16.09
CA ASP A 113 -1.37 9.91 -15.39
C ASP A 113 -2.30 11.10 -15.10
N MET A 114 -2.08 11.73 -13.95
CA MET A 114 -2.77 12.94 -13.50
C MET A 114 -2.11 14.25 -13.96
N ARG A 115 -0.98 14.21 -14.66
CA ARG A 115 -0.37 15.43 -15.22
C ARG A 115 -1.39 16.26 -16.00
N GLY A 116 -1.46 17.55 -15.66
CA GLY A 116 -2.39 18.51 -16.25
C GLY A 116 -3.86 18.32 -15.86
N LYS A 117 -4.16 17.52 -14.82
CA LYS A 117 -5.52 17.23 -14.34
C LYS A 117 -5.65 17.60 -12.88
N GLN A 118 -6.82 18.07 -12.49
CA GLN A 118 -7.18 18.39 -11.10
C GLN A 118 -8.18 17.38 -10.58
N PHE A 119 -8.18 17.12 -9.28
CA PHE A 119 -9.15 16.22 -8.65
C PHE A 119 -10.59 16.63 -8.99
N HIS A 120 -11.46 15.63 -9.12
CA HIS A 120 -12.89 15.85 -9.34
C HIS A 120 -13.48 16.77 -8.27
N THR A 121 -13.18 16.45 -7.00
CA THR A 121 -13.51 17.25 -5.84
C THR A 121 -12.26 17.32 -4.96
N GLY A 122 -11.49 18.39 -5.11
CA GLY A 122 -10.34 18.67 -4.27
C GLY A 122 -10.73 19.38 -2.98
N ILE A 123 -10.03 19.06 -1.89
CA ILE A 123 -10.24 19.71 -0.58
C ILE A 123 -9.20 20.80 -0.33
N ASP A 124 -9.66 21.98 0.09
CA ASP A 124 -8.78 23.05 0.53
C ASP A 124 -8.24 22.74 1.94
N VAL A 125 -6.93 22.62 2.06
CA VAL A 125 -6.26 22.36 3.35
C VAL A 125 -5.73 23.67 3.91
N LYS A 126 -6.39 24.19 4.93
CA LYS A 126 -6.10 25.51 5.55
C LYS A 126 -5.40 25.38 6.89
N VAL A 127 -5.86 24.45 7.75
CA VAL A 127 -5.29 24.22 9.08
C VAL A 127 -4.66 22.85 9.12
N TRP A 128 -3.33 22.79 9.11
CA TRP A 128 -2.58 21.54 9.06
C TRP A 128 -1.25 21.65 9.80
N ALA A 129 -0.72 20.50 10.24
CA ALA A 129 0.50 20.43 11.04
C ALA A 129 1.49 19.40 10.49
N ILE A 130 2.76 19.55 10.85
CA ILE A 130 3.83 18.58 10.64
C ILE A 130 4.34 18.09 12.01
N ALA A 131 4.35 16.79 12.21
CA ALA A 131 4.97 16.13 13.36
C ALA A 131 6.11 15.23 12.87
N CYS A 132 7.35 15.57 13.20
CA CYS A 132 8.53 14.83 12.76
C CYS A 132 9.05 13.90 13.85
N PHE A 133 8.87 12.59 13.68
CA PHE A 133 9.40 11.55 14.58
C PHE A 133 10.76 10.98 14.11
N ALA A 134 11.37 11.62 13.12
CA ALA A 134 12.75 11.35 12.73
C ALA A 134 13.69 12.30 13.49
N GLN A 135 14.91 11.86 13.76
CA GLN A 135 15.90 12.70 14.43
C GLN A 135 16.26 13.92 13.56
N GLN A 136 16.38 15.09 14.17
CA GLN A 136 16.66 16.37 13.50
C GLN A 136 17.99 16.37 12.72
N GLN A 137 18.95 15.54 13.16
CA GLN A 137 20.22 15.34 12.44
C GLN A 137 20.05 14.58 11.11
N HIS A 138 19.00 13.75 10.99
CA HIS A 138 18.69 12.99 9.78
C HIS A 138 17.71 13.73 8.86
N VAL A 139 16.66 14.34 9.42
CA VAL A 139 15.73 15.20 8.70
C VAL A 139 15.90 16.61 9.24
N LYS A 140 16.54 17.48 8.46
CA LYS A 140 16.81 18.86 8.87
C LYS A 140 15.59 19.74 8.63
N GLU A 141 15.54 20.89 9.30
CA GLU A 141 14.46 21.86 9.09
C GLU A 141 14.38 22.35 7.64
N ASN A 142 15.51 22.43 6.94
CA ASN A 142 15.54 22.77 5.53
C ASN A 142 14.87 21.69 4.66
N ASP A 143 15.01 20.41 5.02
CA ASP A 143 14.35 19.31 4.32
C ASP A 143 12.82 19.40 4.51
N LEU A 144 12.36 19.72 5.72
CA LEU A 144 10.95 19.95 6.02
C LEU A 144 10.38 21.14 5.22
N ARG A 145 11.14 22.23 5.13
CA ARG A 145 10.74 23.43 4.39
C ARG A 145 10.66 23.16 2.89
N ASN A 146 11.67 22.48 2.33
CA ASN A 146 11.70 22.10 0.92
C ASN A 146 10.58 21.12 0.58
N PHE A 147 10.36 20.11 1.43
CA PHE A 147 9.23 19.19 1.30
C PHE A 147 7.89 19.93 1.30
N THR A 148 7.70 20.87 2.23
CA THR A 148 6.48 21.67 2.34
C THR A 148 6.23 22.48 1.06
N ALA A 149 7.23 23.21 0.57
CA ALA A 149 7.10 24.02 -0.63
C ALA A 149 6.77 23.18 -1.88
N GLN A 150 7.44 22.03 -2.04
CA GLN A 150 7.17 21.13 -3.16
C GLN A 150 5.79 20.47 -3.05
N LEU A 151 5.38 20.07 -1.83
CA LEU A 151 4.07 19.50 -1.59
C LEU A 151 2.96 20.51 -1.90
N GLN A 152 3.11 21.75 -1.44
CA GLN A 152 2.16 22.84 -1.73
C GLN A 152 2.00 23.06 -3.24
N ARG A 153 3.11 23.15 -3.98
CA ARG A 153 3.09 23.29 -5.43
C ARG A 153 2.31 22.16 -6.11
N ILE A 154 2.66 20.90 -5.83
CA ILE A 154 2.01 19.74 -6.44
C ILE A 154 0.54 19.62 -6.02
N SER A 155 0.23 19.93 -4.76
CA SER A 155 -1.14 19.90 -4.25
C SER A 155 -2.04 20.94 -4.95
N ASN A 156 -1.50 22.13 -5.21
CA ASN A 156 -2.19 23.19 -5.93
C ASN A 156 -2.42 22.80 -7.40
N ASP A 157 -1.40 22.23 -8.06
CA ASP A 157 -1.52 21.74 -9.44
C ASP A 157 -2.58 20.63 -9.56
N ALA A 158 -2.72 19.80 -8.53
CA ALA A 158 -3.74 18.75 -8.44
C ALA A 158 -5.13 19.26 -8.02
N GLY A 159 -5.30 20.55 -7.71
CA GLY A 159 -6.58 21.12 -7.29
C GLY A 159 -6.97 20.83 -5.84
N MET A 160 -6.01 20.48 -4.97
CA MET A 160 -6.16 20.33 -3.51
C MET A 160 -5.21 21.32 -2.82
N PRO A 161 -5.51 22.63 -2.82
CA PRO A 161 -4.55 23.63 -2.39
C PRO A 161 -4.28 23.50 -0.88
N ILE A 162 -3.00 23.33 -0.53
CA ILE A 162 -2.52 23.45 0.85
C ILE A 162 -2.10 24.91 1.07
N VAL A 163 -2.93 25.64 1.80
CA VAL A 163 -2.81 27.09 2.00
C VAL A 163 -1.98 27.37 3.24
N GLY A 164 -1.02 28.31 3.12
CA GLY A 164 -0.22 28.79 4.24
C GLY A 164 0.79 27.78 4.78
N GLN A 165 1.64 28.23 5.70
CA GLN A 165 2.58 27.37 6.42
C GLN A 165 1.84 26.48 7.43
N PRO A 166 2.38 25.30 7.79
CA PRO A 166 1.77 24.48 8.82
C PRO A 166 1.66 25.27 10.13
N CYS A 167 0.51 25.18 10.81
CA CYS A 167 0.27 25.88 12.07
C CYS A 167 1.15 25.37 13.21
N PHE A 168 1.71 24.16 13.04
CA PHE A 168 2.64 23.53 13.96
C PHE A 168 3.65 22.68 13.18
N CYS A 169 4.93 22.81 13.51
CA CYS A 169 6.01 21.99 12.96
C CYS A 169 7.04 21.71 14.06
N LYS A 170 7.04 20.50 14.62
CA LYS A 170 7.98 20.11 15.69
C LYS A 170 8.51 18.69 15.52
N TYR A 171 9.69 18.48 16.09
CA TYR A 171 10.27 17.17 16.28
C TYR A 171 9.75 16.55 17.58
N ALA A 172 9.52 15.24 17.55
CA ALA A 172 9.25 14.43 18.73
C ALA A 172 9.97 13.09 18.61
N MET A 173 10.14 12.42 19.75
CA MET A 173 10.83 11.13 19.82
C MET A 173 9.99 10.22 20.69
N GLY A 174 9.88 8.95 20.29
CA GLY A 174 9.13 7.97 21.07
C GLY A 174 7.63 7.91 20.76
N VAL A 175 7.02 6.80 21.16
CA VAL A 175 5.60 6.48 20.94
C VAL A 175 4.71 7.24 21.92
N ASP A 176 5.21 7.44 23.14
CA ASP A 176 4.58 8.15 24.25
C ASP A 176 4.25 9.62 23.93
N GLN A 177 4.96 10.23 22.98
CA GLN A 177 4.74 11.62 22.58
C GLN A 177 3.59 11.80 21.57
N VAL A 178 3.08 10.73 20.97
CA VAL A 178 2.04 10.83 19.93
C VAL A 178 0.72 11.37 20.48
N GLU A 179 0.18 10.72 21.51
CA GLU A 179 -1.13 11.08 22.06
C GLU A 179 -1.15 12.48 22.69
N PRO A 180 -0.18 12.88 23.54
CA PRO A 180 -0.13 14.23 24.11
C PRO A 180 -0.02 15.31 23.03
N MET A 181 0.83 15.09 22.01
CA MET A 181 0.98 16.03 20.91
C MET A 181 -0.33 16.20 20.13
N PHE A 182 -1.01 15.11 19.80
CA PHE A 182 -2.26 15.19 19.03
C PHE A 182 -3.39 15.83 19.84
N LYS A 183 -3.48 15.56 21.15
CA LYS A 183 -4.41 16.26 22.05
C LYS A 183 -4.16 17.76 22.06
N TYR A 184 -2.89 18.16 22.20
CA TYR A 184 -2.49 19.57 22.12
C TYR A 184 -2.88 20.20 20.78
N LEU A 185 -2.61 19.52 19.65
CA LEU A 185 -2.96 20.01 18.32
C LEU A 185 -4.47 20.24 18.18
N LYS A 186 -5.30 19.28 18.62
CA LYS A 186 -6.76 19.36 18.54
C LYS A 186 -7.34 20.47 19.41
N GLN A 187 -6.77 20.70 20.59
CA GLN A 187 -7.24 21.72 21.53
C GLN A 187 -6.79 23.13 21.13
N THR A 188 -5.59 23.25 20.57
CA THR A 188 -4.96 24.55 20.26
C THR A 188 -5.37 25.08 18.89
N PHE A 189 -5.47 24.21 17.89
CA PHE A 189 -5.77 24.59 16.51
C PHE A 189 -7.18 24.14 16.15
N SER A 190 -8.15 25.01 16.40
CA SER A 190 -9.55 24.78 16.04
C SER A 190 -9.68 24.46 14.55
N GLY A 191 -10.35 23.35 14.23
CA GLY A 191 -10.55 22.91 12.85
C GLY A 191 -9.32 22.31 12.17
N ILE A 192 -8.34 21.77 12.92
CA ILE A 192 -7.20 21.06 12.31
C ILE A 192 -7.69 19.94 11.38
N GLN A 193 -7.30 20.03 10.11
CA GLN A 193 -7.76 19.13 9.05
C GLN A 193 -6.81 17.93 8.90
N LEU A 194 -5.50 18.16 9.00
CA LEU A 194 -4.49 17.15 8.66
C LEU A 194 -3.23 17.27 9.52
N VAL A 195 -2.72 16.13 9.96
CA VAL A 195 -1.35 16.02 10.52
C VAL A 195 -0.48 15.17 9.59
N VAL A 196 0.53 15.79 9.00
CA VAL A 196 1.57 15.10 8.23
C VAL A 196 2.63 14.59 9.21
N VAL A 197 2.80 13.27 9.29
CA VAL A 197 3.68 12.63 10.27
C VAL A 197 4.89 12.04 9.57
N ILE A 198 6.09 12.48 9.94
CA ILE A 198 7.33 12.01 9.31
C ILE A 198 7.96 10.94 10.18
N LEU A 199 8.25 9.78 9.59
CA LEU A 199 8.74 8.60 10.30
C LEU A 199 10.12 8.17 9.77
N PRO A 200 11.06 7.74 10.63
CA PRO A 200 12.41 7.35 10.20
C PRO A 200 12.47 6.05 9.39
N GLY A 201 11.37 5.27 9.36
CA GLY A 201 11.30 3.97 8.70
C GLY A 201 10.21 3.10 9.31
N LYS A 202 10.50 1.82 9.53
CA LYS A 202 9.63 0.91 10.28
C LYS A 202 9.76 1.23 11.77
N THR A 203 8.66 1.63 12.40
CA THR A 203 8.65 2.08 13.80
C THR A 203 7.28 1.79 14.44
N PRO A 204 7.21 1.46 15.74
CA PRO A 204 5.94 1.30 16.46
C PRO A 204 5.11 2.60 16.49
N VAL A 205 5.75 3.77 16.30
CA VAL A 205 5.08 5.07 16.23
C VAL A 205 3.98 5.11 15.16
N TYR A 206 4.16 4.38 14.04
CA TYR A 206 3.13 4.33 12.99
C TYR A 206 1.79 3.79 13.51
N ALA A 207 1.82 2.68 14.25
CA ALA A 207 0.62 2.06 14.78
C ALA A 207 -0.07 2.99 15.79
N GLU A 208 0.71 3.66 16.63
CA GLU A 208 0.17 4.59 17.62
C GLU A 208 -0.42 5.85 16.99
N VAL A 209 0.23 6.42 15.96
CA VAL A 209 -0.32 7.54 15.18
C VAL A 209 -1.66 7.16 14.56
N LYS A 210 -1.78 5.92 14.08
CA LYS A 210 -3.02 5.42 13.49
C LYS A 210 -4.10 5.19 14.54
N ARG A 211 -3.76 4.58 15.68
CA ARG A 211 -4.68 4.43 16.82
C ARG A 211 -5.19 5.80 17.28
N VAL A 212 -4.29 6.71 17.62
CA VAL A 212 -4.66 8.04 18.15
C VAL A 212 -5.43 8.87 17.11
N GLY A 213 -4.95 8.91 15.87
CA GLY A 213 -5.56 9.68 14.79
C GLY A 213 -6.93 9.14 14.37
N ASP A 214 -6.99 7.84 14.07
CA ASP A 214 -8.17 7.24 13.43
C ASP A 214 -9.23 6.80 14.47
N THR A 215 -8.85 6.41 15.70
CA THR A 215 -9.82 5.90 16.70
C THR A 215 -10.04 6.79 17.91
N VAL A 216 -9.00 7.47 18.43
CA VAL A 216 -9.13 8.24 19.69
C VAL A 216 -9.59 9.68 19.44
N LEU A 217 -8.99 10.36 18.47
CA LEU A 217 -9.17 11.80 18.27
C LEU A 217 -9.87 12.17 16.97
N GLY A 218 -9.93 11.26 15.98
CA GLY A 218 -10.59 11.51 14.70
C GLY A 218 -9.92 12.61 13.89
N ILE A 219 -8.59 12.65 13.86
CA ILE A 219 -7.80 13.62 13.09
C ILE A 219 -7.18 12.90 11.90
N ALA A 220 -7.37 13.42 10.68
CA ALA A 220 -6.77 12.80 9.51
C ALA A 220 -5.23 12.84 9.59
N THR A 221 -4.59 11.69 9.36
CA THR A 221 -3.13 11.54 9.44
C THR A 221 -2.54 11.06 8.11
N GLN A 222 -1.45 11.71 7.69
CA GLN A 222 -0.65 11.27 6.54
C GLN A 222 0.79 11.01 6.94
N CYS A 223 1.15 9.73 7.09
CA CYS A 223 2.51 9.34 7.38
C CYS A 223 3.40 9.36 6.12
N VAL A 224 4.63 9.86 6.24
CA VAL A 224 5.64 9.90 5.18
C VAL A 224 6.97 9.40 5.73
N GLN A 225 7.67 8.55 4.98
CA GLN A 225 9.00 8.10 5.38
C GLN A 225 10.02 9.23 5.19
N ALA A 226 10.96 9.39 6.14
CA ALA A 226 12.00 10.41 6.14
C ALA A 226 12.76 10.49 4.81
N LYS A 227 13.11 9.34 4.21
CA LYS A 227 13.77 9.28 2.89
C LYS A 227 12.99 10.00 1.77
N ASN A 228 11.66 9.98 1.82
CA ASN A 228 10.78 10.62 0.83
C ASN A 228 10.58 12.11 1.12
N VAL A 229 10.93 12.58 2.31
CA VAL A 229 10.95 14.00 2.69
C VAL A 229 12.29 14.62 2.30
N ILE A 230 13.39 13.92 2.58
CA ILE A 230 14.76 14.35 2.23
C ILE A 230 14.93 14.41 0.71
N LYS A 231 14.44 13.38 -0.01
CA LYS A 231 14.48 13.32 -1.46
C LYS A 231 13.07 13.16 -2.02
N THR A 232 12.44 14.29 -2.29
CA THR A 232 11.12 14.34 -2.90
C THR A 232 11.18 14.03 -4.39
N THR A 233 10.14 13.37 -4.91
CA THR A 233 9.90 13.26 -6.35
C THR A 233 8.47 13.69 -6.65
N PRO A 234 8.20 14.35 -7.81
CA PRO A 234 6.84 14.78 -8.16
C PRO A 234 5.82 13.65 -8.12
N GLN A 235 6.21 12.44 -8.56
CA GLN A 235 5.35 11.26 -8.49
C GLN A 235 4.97 10.88 -7.06
N THR A 236 5.93 10.91 -6.13
CA THR A 236 5.69 10.57 -4.73
C THR A 236 4.75 11.59 -4.08
N LEU A 237 4.97 12.88 -4.35
CA LEU A 237 4.12 13.96 -3.83
C LEU A 237 2.70 13.89 -4.42
N SER A 238 2.57 13.61 -5.71
CA SER A 238 1.28 13.39 -6.37
C SER A 238 0.51 12.22 -5.74
N ASN A 239 1.21 11.10 -5.49
CA ASN A 239 0.63 9.94 -4.79
C ASN A 239 0.27 10.23 -3.33
N LEU A 240 0.96 11.15 -2.66
CA LEU A 240 0.57 11.64 -1.34
C LEU A 240 -0.70 12.49 -1.42
N CYS A 241 -0.81 13.37 -2.41
CA CYS A 241 -2.01 14.20 -2.62
C CYS A 241 -3.25 13.33 -2.88
N LEU A 242 -3.13 12.27 -3.68
CA LEU A 242 -4.21 11.28 -3.88
C LEU A 242 -4.77 10.73 -2.55
N LYS A 243 -3.86 10.42 -1.61
CA LYS A 243 -4.23 9.86 -0.29
C LYS A 243 -4.80 10.92 0.64
N MET A 244 -4.21 12.11 0.66
CA MET A 244 -4.67 13.20 1.52
C MET A 244 -6.06 13.68 1.11
N ASN A 245 -6.30 13.84 -0.19
CA ASN A 245 -7.59 14.30 -0.70
C ASN A 245 -8.73 13.36 -0.25
N VAL A 246 -8.57 12.05 -0.45
CA VAL A 246 -9.56 11.05 -0.03
C VAL A 246 -9.76 11.04 1.49
N LYS A 247 -8.70 11.14 2.29
CA LYS A 247 -8.79 11.19 3.76
C LYS A 247 -9.54 12.41 4.28
N LEU A 248 -9.56 13.49 3.50
CA LEU A 248 -10.27 14.72 3.83
C LEU A 248 -11.67 14.79 3.20
N GLY A 249 -12.14 13.69 2.59
CA GLY A 249 -13.47 13.60 1.97
C GLY A 249 -13.54 14.05 0.51
N GLY A 250 -12.40 14.28 -0.13
CA GLY A 250 -12.32 14.61 -1.54
C GLY A 250 -12.51 13.42 -2.46
N VAL A 251 -12.80 13.71 -3.73
CA VAL A 251 -12.96 12.74 -4.82
C VAL A 251 -11.85 12.97 -5.85
N ASN A 252 -10.96 12.01 -6.03
CA ASN A 252 -9.84 12.14 -6.96
C ASN A 252 -10.31 12.15 -8.42
N SER A 253 -11.09 11.15 -8.80
CA SER A 253 -11.68 11.01 -10.13
C SER A 253 -12.94 10.16 -10.07
N ILE A 254 -13.78 10.27 -11.10
CA ILE A 254 -14.97 9.41 -11.26
C ILE A 254 -14.94 8.67 -12.58
N LEU A 255 -15.69 7.57 -12.68
CA LEU A 255 -16.02 7.03 -14.01
C LEU A 255 -16.83 8.05 -14.80
N LEU A 256 -16.48 8.26 -16.07
CA LEU A 256 -17.23 9.14 -16.95
C LEU A 256 -18.71 8.71 -16.96
N PRO A 257 -19.66 9.58 -16.60
CA PRO A 257 -21.05 9.18 -16.39
C PRO A 257 -21.69 8.41 -17.54
N ALA A 258 -21.32 8.75 -18.78
CA ALA A 258 -21.84 8.14 -20.01
C ALA A 258 -21.35 6.70 -20.27
N VAL A 259 -20.26 6.24 -19.63
CA VAL A 259 -19.75 4.87 -19.81
C VAL A 259 -20.18 3.92 -18.68
N ARG A 260 -21.00 4.40 -17.74
CA ARG A 260 -21.46 3.59 -16.61
C ARG A 260 -22.50 2.55 -17.06
N PRO A 261 -22.41 1.30 -16.58
CA PRO A 261 -23.44 0.29 -16.81
C PRO A 261 -24.81 0.70 -16.26
N ARG A 262 -25.89 0.15 -16.83
CA ARG A 262 -27.29 0.47 -16.47
C ARG A 262 -27.62 0.24 -14.99
N ILE A 263 -26.87 -0.63 -14.30
CA ILE A 263 -27.04 -0.86 -12.86
C ILE A 263 -26.88 0.41 -12.02
N PHE A 264 -26.15 1.41 -12.53
CA PHE A 264 -25.96 2.70 -11.86
C PHE A 264 -27.04 3.75 -12.19
N ASN A 265 -28.08 3.38 -12.94
CA ASN A 265 -29.22 4.28 -13.19
C ASN A 265 -30.18 4.34 -11.99
N GLU A 266 -30.15 3.34 -11.13
CA GLU A 266 -30.90 3.29 -9.88
C GLU A 266 -29.94 3.41 -8.69
N PRO A 267 -30.39 3.97 -7.54
CA PRO A 267 -29.58 3.99 -6.33
C PRO A 267 -29.18 2.58 -5.91
N GLY A 268 -27.88 2.32 -5.83
CA GLY A 268 -27.32 1.03 -5.42
C GLY A 268 -26.11 1.23 -4.52
N MET A 269 -25.87 0.26 -3.63
CA MET A 269 -24.70 0.23 -2.74
C MET A 269 -23.75 -0.89 -3.19
N LEU A 270 -22.46 -0.57 -3.31
CA LEU A 270 -21.41 -1.58 -3.45
C LEU A 270 -20.80 -1.84 -2.08
N SER A 271 -21.03 -3.01 -1.52
CA SER A 271 -20.40 -3.46 -0.27
C SER A 271 -19.28 -4.45 -0.58
N ILE A 272 -18.13 -4.27 0.06
CA ILE A 272 -17.03 -5.23 0.06
C ILE A 272 -16.90 -5.75 1.48
N SER A 273 -16.93 -7.07 1.65
CA SER A 273 -16.71 -7.75 2.94
C SER A 273 -15.43 -8.57 2.88
N GLU A 274 -14.61 -8.51 3.93
CA GLU A 274 -13.54 -9.49 4.13
C GLU A 274 -14.13 -10.79 4.73
N GLU A 275 -13.47 -11.93 4.50
CA GLU A 275 -13.91 -13.26 4.96
C GLU A 275 -14.08 -13.35 6.49
N ASP A 276 -13.57 -12.39 7.25
CA ASP A 276 -13.64 -12.33 8.72
C ASP A 276 -14.90 -11.62 9.27
N GLY A 277 -15.80 -11.15 8.40
CA GLY A 277 -17.06 -10.50 8.80
C GLY A 277 -16.94 -9.01 9.12
N SER A 278 -15.79 -8.39 8.87
CA SER A 278 -15.61 -6.94 8.99
C SER A 278 -16.27 -6.22 7.79
N PHE A 279 -17.31 -5.42 8.06
CA PHE A 279 -17.99 -4.62 7.03
C PHE A 279 -17.28 -3.28 6.83
N TYR A 280 -16.67 -3.07 5.65
CA TYR A 280 -16.29 -1.74 5.19
C TYR A 280 -17.39 -1.21 4.27
N THR A 281 -18.25 -0.35 4.81
CA THR A 281 -19.30 0.30 4.01
C THR A 281 -18.68 1.44 3.20
N MET A 282 -18.52 1.24 1.89
CA MET A 282 -18.24 2.35 0.98
C MET A 282 -19.59 2.94 0.53
N VAL A 283 -20.08 3.96 1.23
CA VAL A 283 -21.33 4.64 0.86
C VAL A 283 -21.08 5.43 -0.43
N LEU A 284 -21.57 4.91 -1.56
CA LEU A 284 -21.74 5.68 -2.79
C LEU A 284 -22.91 6.64 -2.58
N GLN A 285 -22.66 7.80 -1.97
CA GLN A 285 -23.66 8.87 -2.00
C GLN A 285 -23.82 9.29 -3.47
N SER A 286 -25.06 9.14 -3.94
CA SER A 286 -25.60 9.48 -5.25
C SER A 286 -24.69 10.38 -6.11
N SER A 287 -24.29 9.86 -7.27
CA SER A 287 -23.73 10.53 -8.46
C SER A 287 -22.27 10.22 -8.81
N SER A 288 -21.42 9.83 -7.86
CA SER A 288 -19.96 9.75 -8.08
C SER A 288 -19.41 8.35 -7.78
N LEU A 289 -19.02 7.62 -8.83
CA LEU A 289 -18.30 6.36 -8.66
C LEU A 289 -16.82 6.71 -8.48
N VAL A 290 -16.37 6.78 -7.23
CA VAL A 290 -15.01 7.19 -6.86
C VAL A 290 -14.04 6.05 -7.21
N ALA A 291 -13.19 6.28 -8.20
CA ALA A 291 -12.00 5.44 -8.39
C ALA A 291 -10.94 5.92 -7.40
N ILE A 292 -10.60 5.07 -6.42
CA ILE A 292 -9.49 5.30 -5.48
C ILE A 292 -8.18 5.01 -6.18
#